data_AF-A0A960BEY9-F1
#
_entry.id   AF-A0A960BEY9-F1
#
_cell.length_a   1.000
_cell.length_b   1.000
_cell.length_c   1.000
_cell.angle_alpha   90.00
_cell.angle_beta   90.00
_cell.angle_gamma   90.00
#
_symmetry.space_group_name_H-M   'P 1'
#
loop_
_entity.id
_entity.type
_entity.pdbx_description
1 polymer ?
#
loop_
_entity_poly.entity_id
_entity_poly.type
_entity_poly.pdbx_seq_one_letter_code
_entity_poly.pdbx_strand_id
1 'polypeptide(L)'
;MQRSEPPALREGLRRLRASLGVAGSFPAEVLAEADHAASNPVLPTVDRTDIGFVTLDPESSTDLDQAFHLSRTDAGYRLEYAIADVAAFVTPGGHLDTETHQRGETLYAPTRKTPLHPSVLSEGAASLLPDQVRPALVWELDFDASGRTTSTRVARGLVRSRAKLGYVAAQAALDAGTGGEQLELLRELGTLRLAAEAARGGVSLSVPEQEVVATDDHWTLQFRATLPVEDWNAQLSLATGMGAAALMLDAGVGILRTLPPARDGSLAKLRRTAGALGIRWPHDE
;
A
#
# COMPACT_ATOMS: atom_id res chain seq x y z
N MET A 1 -9.36 0.39 -14.99
CA MET A 1 -10.12 1.07 -16.06
C MET A 1 -9.16 1.69 -17.07
N GLN A 2 -9.24 1.30 -18.36
CA GLN A 2 -8.36 1.81 -19.41
C GLN A 2 -8.96 3.10 -19.99
N ARG A 3 -8.27 4.23 -19.87
CA ARG A 3 -8.68 5.50 -20.50
C ARG A 3 -8.14 5.55 -21.93
N SER A 4 -8.89 6.16 -22.85
CA SER A 4 -8.45 6.30 -24.24
C SER A 4 -7.21 7.19 -24.33
N GLU A 5 -6.13 6.67 -24.93
CA GLU A 5 -4.96 7.48 -25.27
C GLU A 5 -5.29 8.42 -26.44
N PRO A 6 -4.99 9.73 -26.34
CA PRO A 6 -5.18 10.65 -27.46
C PRO A 6 -4.38 10.16 -28.67
N PRO A 7 -4.96 10.23 -29.88
CA PRO A 7 -4.32 9.74 -31.10
C PRO A 7 -2.90 10.28 -31.30
N ALA A 8 -2.67 11.56 -30.98
CA ALA A 8 -1.38 12.23 -31.15
C ALA A 8 -0.26 11.66 -30.25
N LEU A 9 -0.58 11.10 -29.09
CA LEU A 9 0.40 10.61 -28.10
C LEU A 9 0.59 9.09 -28.12
N ARG A 10 -0.35 8.35 -28.72
CA ARG A 10 -0.39 6.87 -28.71
C ARG A 10 0.93 6.22 -29.11
N GLU A 11 1.53 6.69 -30.19
CA GLU A 11 2.77 6.14 -30.72
C GLU A 11 3.99 6.49 -29.83
N GLY A 12 4.01 7.70 -29.25
CA GLY A 12 5.02 8.10 -28.27
C GLY A 12 4.95 7.25 -26.99
N LEU A 13 3.76 7.07 -26.44
CA LEU A 13 3.51 6.23 -25.27
C LEU A 13 3.86 4.76 -25.54
N ARG A 14 3.57 4.25 -26.74
CA ARG A 14 3.98 2.89 -27.15
C ARG A 14 5.50 2.73 -27.15
N ARG A 15 6.25 3.68 -27.73
CA ARG A 15 7.72 3.65 -27.71
C ARG A 15 8.29 3.75 -26.30
N LEU A 16 7.73 4.62 -25.45
CA LEU A 16 8.16 4.77 -24.07
C LEU A 16 7.99 3.46 -23.29
N ARG A 17 6.82 2.82 -23.40
CA ARG A 17 6.58 1.50 -22.80
C ARG A 17 7.59 0.46 -23.24
N ALA A 18 7.88 0.39 -24.54
CA ALA A 18 8.89 -0.53 -25.07
C ALA A 18 10.29 -0.23 -24.51
N SER A 19 10.69 1.05 -24.43
CA SER A 19 12.00 1.44 -23.89
C SER A 19 12.17 1.18 -22.39
N LEU A 20 11.07 1.22 -21.63
CA LEU A 20 11.04 0.92 -20.20
C LEU A 20 10.86 -0.58 -19.91
N GLY A 21 10.71 -1.41 -20.94
CA GLY A 21 10.48 -2.85 -20.76
C GLY A 21 9.13 -3.19 -20.13
N VAL A 22 8.11 -2.33 -20.29
CA VAL A 22 6.78 -2.55 -19.70
C VAL A 22 6.16 -3.82 -20.30
N ALA A 23 5.84 -4.78 -19.44
CA ALA A 23 5.27 -6.05 -19.84
C ALA A 23 3.96 -5.90 -20.64
N GLY A 24 3.78 -6.82 -21.59
CA GLY A 24 2.59 -6.92 -22.43
C GLY A 24 1.43 -7.65 -21.76
N SER A 25 0.57 -8.24 -22.58
CA SER A 25 -0.45 -9.19 -22.12
C SER A 25 0.20 -10.41 -21.47
N PHE A 26 -0.52 -11.03 -20.53
CA PHE A 26 -0.10 -12.30 -19.94
C PHE A 26 -0.10 -13.42 -20.99
N PRO A 27 0.87 -14.35 -20.92
CA PRO A 27 0.83 -15.61 -21.67
C PRO A 27 -0.42 -16.43 -21.35
N ALA A 28 -0.85 -17.29 -22.28
CA ALA A 28 -2.09 -18.06 -22.15
C ALA A 28 -2.02 -19.08 -20.99
N GLU A 29 -0.86 -19.70 -20.81
CA GLU A 29 -0.55 -20.62 -19.72
C GLU A 29 -0.62 -19.95 -18.34
N VAL A 30 -0.21 -18.68 -18.25
CA VAL A 30 -0.32 -17.89 -17.00
C VAL A 30 -1.77 -17.58 -16.68
N LEU A 31 -2.57 -17.20 -17.69
CA LEU A 31 -3.99 -16.94 -17.51
C LEU A 31 -4.74 -18.21 -17.08
N ALA A 32 -4.46 -19.34 -17.73
CA ALA A 32 -5.05 -20.62 -17.36
C ALA A 32 -4.69 -21.06 -15.93
N GLU A 33 -3.43 -20.89 -15.52
CA GLU A 33 -2.99 -21.16 -14.15
C GLU A 33 -3.69 -20.23 -13.14
N ALA A 34 -3.81 -18.94 -13.46
CA ALA A 34 -4.48 -17.97 -12.60
C ALA A 34 -5.98 -18.24 -12.43
N ASP A 35 -6.70 -18.60 -13.50
CA ASP A 35 -8.12 -18.98 -13.43
C ASP A 35 -8.32 -20.26 -12.58
N HIS A 36 -7.42 -21.23 -12.74
CA HIS A 36 -7.44 -22.45 -11.93
C HIS A 36 -7.17 -22.14 -10.45
N ALA A 37 -6.15 -21.33 -10.14
CA ALA A 37 -5.79 -20.94 -8.78
C ALA A 37 -6.89 -20.11 -8.11
N ALA A 38 -7.53 -19.19 -8.84
CA ALA A 38 -8.67 -18.41 -8.35
C ALA A 38 -9.84 -19.30 -7.92
N SER A 39 -10.07 -20.41 -8.64
CA SER A 39 -11.15 -21.36 -8.37
C SER A 39 -10.79 -22.39 -7.29
N ASN A 40 -9.49 -22.64 -7.07
CA ASN A 40 -8.99 -23.67 -6.17
C ASN A 40 -7.86 -23.14 -5.26
N PRO A 41 -8.13 -22.10 -4.44
CA PRO A 41 -7.10 -21.54 -3.58
C PRO A 41 -6.70 -22.51 -2.47
N VAL A 42 -5.43 -22.45 -2.07
CA VAL A 42 -4.96 -23.16 -0.87
C VAL A 42 -5.35 -22.32 0.35
N LEU A 43 -6.47 -22.67 0.97
CA LEU A 43 -7.02 -21.90 2.07
C LEU A 43 -6.37 -22.27 3.42
N PRO A 44 -6.10 -21.28 4.29
CA PRO A 44 -5.73 -21.54 5.67
C PRO A 44 -6.91 -22.10 6.48
N THR A 45 -6.61 -22.83 7.54
CA THR A 45 -7.63 -23.45 8.40
C THR A 45 -8.14 -22.53 9.51
N VAL A 46 -7.40 -21.47 9.84
CA VAL A 46 -7.76 -20.54 10.91
C VAL A 46 -8.80 -19.55 10.39
N ASP A 47 -9.96 -19.51 11.02
CA ASP A 47 -11.01 -18.54 10.73
C ASP A 47 -10.83 -17.30 11.62
N ARG A 48 -10.69 -16.13 10.98
CA ARG A 48 -10.66 -14.79 11.59
C ARG A 48 -11.72 -13.88 10.98
N THR A 49 -12.79 -14.46 10.43
CA THR A 49 -13.91 -13.72 9.85
C THR A 49 -14.75 -13.00 10.90
N ASP A 50 -14.53 -13.26 12.19
CA ASP A 50 -15.10 -12.56 13.34
C ASP A 50 -14.62 -11.11 13.45
N ILE A 51 -13.37 -10.83 13.08
CA ILE A 51 -12.79 -9.48 13.12
C ILE A 51 -13.49 -8.56 12.11
N GLY A 52 -13.84 -7.35 12.55
CA GLY A 52 -14.51 -6.32 11.76
C GLY A 52 -13.57 -5.54 10.84
N PHE A 53 -12.78 -6.20 10.00
CA PHE A 53 -11.87 -5.54 9.07
C PHE A 53 -12.59 -4.57 8.12
N VAL A 54 -11.94 -3.44 7.82
CA VAL A 54 -12.32 -2.51 6.75
C VAL A 54 -11.11 -2.21 5.87
N THR A 55 -11.32 -1.96 4.58
CA THR A 55 -10.27 -1.42 3.72
C THR A 55 -10.40 0.10 3.61
N LEU A 56 -9.31 0.78 3.25
CA LEU A 56 -9.31 2.22 3.05
C LEU A 56 -8.37 2.55 1.89
N ASP A 57 -8.97 2.94 0.76
CA ASP A 57 -8.32 3.02 -0.54
C ASP A 57 -8.92 4.17 -1.38
N PRO A 58 -8.36 4.49 -2.56
CA PRO A 58 -9.08 5.28 -3.54
C PRO A 58 -10.42 4.63 -3.94
N GLU A 59 -11.44 5.46 -4.18
CA GLU A 59 -12.80 5.00 -4.50
C GLU A 59 -12.85 4.08 -5.74
N SER A 60 -11.94 4.27 -6.68
CA SER A 60 -11.84 3.48 -7.91
C SER A 60 -11.06 2.16 -7.77
N SER A 61 -10.39 1.92 -6.65
CA SER A 61 -9.56 0.72 -6.46
C SER A 61 -10.40 -0.56 -6.39
N THR A 62 -9.89 -1.60 -7.02
CA THR A 62 -10.48 -2.96 -7.02
C THR A 62 -9.50 -4.02 -6.53
N ASP A 63 -8.21 -3.70 -6.56
CA ASP A 63 -7.08 -4.43 -6.00
C ASP A 63 -6.83 -4.00 -4.55
N LEU A 64 -7.66 -4.48 -3.63
CA LEU A 64 -7.60 -4.14 -2.21
C LEU A 64 -6.67 -5.14 -1.50
N ASP A 65 -5.42 -4.77 -1.33
CA ASP A 65 -4.38 -5.66 -0.79
C ASP A 65 -4.40 -5.75 0.74
N GLN A 66 -4.99 -4.77 1.42
CA GLN A 66 -4.87 -4.61 2.87
C GLN A 66 -6.16 -4.12 3.52
N ALA A 67 -6.42 -4.60 4.74
CA ALA A 67 -7.55 -4.20 5.57
C ALA A 67 -7.10 -4.08 7.03
N PHE A 68 -7.70 -3.17 7.79
CA PHE A 68 -7.37 -2.96 9.19
C PHE A 68 -8.59 -3.09 10.10
N HIS A 69 -8.32 -3.42 11.35
CA HIS A 69 -9.21 -3.27 12.48
C HIS A 69 -8.39 -2.76 13.66
N LEU A 70 -8.84 -1.67 14.27
CA LEU A 70 -8.20 -1.04 15.41
C LEU A 70 -9.07 -1.22 16.65
N SER A 71 -8.43 -1.43 17.79
CA SER A 71 -9.07 -1.47 19.10
C SER A 71 -8.18 -0.85 20.17
N ARG A 72 -8.77 -0.43 21.29
CA ARG A 72 -8.01 -0.05 22.48
C ARG A 72 -7.66 -1.27 23.32
N THR A 73 -6.52 -1.18 23.99
CA THR A 73 -6.10 -2.13 25.03
C THR A 73 -5.81 -1.36 26.32
N ASP A 74 -5.63 -2.07 27.44
CA ASP A 74 -5.23 -1.42 28.71
C ASP A 74 -3.87 -0.69 28.60
N ALA A 75 -3.03 -1.09 27.65
CA ALA A 75 -1.70 -0.53 27.43
C ALA A 75 -1.64 0.56 26.34
N GLY A 76 -2.67 0.68 25.50
CA GLY A 76 -2.70 1.58 24.35
C GLY A 76 -3.64 1.09 23.27
N TYR A 77 -3.09 0.57 22.17
CA TYR A 77 -3.83 0.22 20.96
C TYR A 77 -3.44 -1.16 20.44
N ARG A 78 -4.36 -1.80 19.71
CA ARG A 78 -4.09 -2.98 18.90
C ARG A 78 -4.52 -2.73 17.47
N LEU A 79 -3.64 -3.09 16.55
CA LEU A 79 -3.91 -3.20 15.12
C LEU A 79 -3.97 -4.67 14.75
N GLU A 80 -5.11 -5.08 14.23
CA GLU A 80 -5.24 -6.28 13.41
C GLU A 80 -5.18 -5.83 11.95
N TYR A 81 -4.21 -6.34 11.19
CA TYR A 81 -3.96 -5.93 9.81
C TYR A 81 -3.94 -7.15 8.92
N ALA A 82 -4.93 -7.26 8.03
CA ALA A 82 -4.98 -8.32 7.04
C ALA A 82 -4.29 -7.86 5.76
N ILE A 83 -3.31 -8.64 5.29
CA ILE A 83 -2.69 -8.50 3.96
C ILE A 83 -3.12 -9.70 3.12
N ALA A 84 -3.61 -9.48 1.90
CA ALA A 84 -4.01 -10.55 0.98
C ALA A 84 -2.91 -11.63 0.85
N ASP A 85 -3.27 -12.90 1.06
CA ASP A 85 -2.32 -14.01 0.97
C ASP A 85 -2.16 -14.44 -0.50
N VAL A 86 -1.37 -13.69 -1.26
CA VAL A 86 -1.06 -14.01 -2.66
C VAL A 86 -0.43 -15.41 -2.81
N ALA A 87 0.29 -15.88 -1.78
CA ALA A 87 0.89 -17.21 -1.78
C ALA A 87 -0.16 -18.34 -1.68
N ALA A 88 -1.43 -18.05 -1.39
CA ALA A 88 -2.52 -19.00 -1.52
C ALA A 88 -2.88 -19.31 -2.99
N PHE A 89 -2.43 -18.48 -3.93
CA PHE A 89 -2.74 -18.56 -5.36
C PHE A 89 -1.51 -18.81 -6.24
N VAL A 90 -0.34 -18.36 -5.82
CA VAL A 90 0.91 -18.48 -6.60
C VAL A 90 1.73 -19.67 -6.11
N THR A 91 1.88 -20.68 -6.95
CA THR A 91 2.71 -21.86 -6.64
C THR A 91 4.15 -21.63 -7.09
N PRO A 92 5.16 -21.75 -6.19
CA PRO A 92 6.57 -21.59 -6.57
C PRO A 92 6.98 -22.50 -7.74
N GLY A 93 7.68 -21.93 -8.71
CA GLY A 93 8.12 -22.62 -9.93
C GLY A 93 7.04 -22.82 -11.01
N GLY A 94 5.81 -22.34 -10.78
CA GLY A 94 4.74 -22.32 -11.78
C GLY A 94 4.93 -21.24 -12.87
N HIS A 95 4.03 -21.21 -13.85
CA HIS A 95 4.01 -20.15 -14.88
C HIS A 95 3.67 -18.80 -14.26
N LEU A 96 2.69 -18.78 -13.35
CA LEU A 96 2.29 -17.56 -12.66
C LEU A 96 3.43 -16.99 -11.81
N ASP A 97 4.14 -17.83 -11.07
CA ASP A 97 5.31 -17.43 -10.27
C ASP A 97 6.44 -16.86 -11.14
N THR A 98 6.74 -17.53 -12.27
CA THR A 98 7.75 -17.08 -13.22
C THR A 98 7.40 -15.73 -13.81
N GLU A 99 6.15 -15.52 -14.24
CA GLU A 99 5.68 -14.25 -14.81
C GLU A 99 5.66 -13.14 -13.75
N THR A 100 5.24 -13.43 -12.52
CA THR A 100 5.26 -12.46 -11.40
C THR A 100 6.69 -11.98 -11.13
N HIS A 101 7.69 -12.88 -11.12
CA HIS A 101 9.09 -12.50 -10.98
C HIS A 101 9.62 -11.67 -12.15
N GLN A 102 9.17 -11.96 -13.38
CA GLN A 102 9.56 -11.17 -14.56
C GLN A 102 8.96 -9.76 -14.55
N ARG A 103 7.72 -9.61 -14.07
CA ARG A 103 7.04 -8.31 -13.96
C ARG A 103 7.55 -7.47 -12.79
N GLY A 104 7.78 -8.10 -11.63
CA GLY A 104 8.31 -7.49 -10.40
C GLY A 104 7.33 -6.57 -9.66
N GLU A 105 6.63 -5.69 -10.38
CA GLU A 105 5.68 -4.72 -9.81
C GLU A 105 4.51 -4.43 -10.75
N THR A 106 3.45 -3.83 -10.20
CA THR A 106 2.39 -3.23 -11.00
C THR A 106 2.83 -1.84 -11.46
N LEU A 107 2.79 -1.58 -12.77
CA LEU A 107 3.14 -0.28 -13.34
C LEU A 107 1.87 0.53 -13.64
N TYR A 108 1.76 1.71 -13.04
CA TYR A 108 0.65 2.64 -13.25
C TYR A 108 1.05 3.73 -14.24
N ALA A 109 0.45 3.71 -15.43
CA ALA A 109 0.53 4.80 -16.41
C ALA A 109 -0.77 5.61 -16.40
N PRO A 110 -0.76 6.89 -16.85
CA PRO A 110 -1.96 7.75 -16.78
C PRO A 110 -3.21 7.19 -17.47
N THR A 111 -3.05 6.32 -18.47
CA THR A 111 -4.16 5.70 -19.23
C THR A 111 -4.39 4.23 -18.95
N ARG A 112 -3.44 3.54 -18.32
CA ARG A 112 -3.54 2.09 -18.11
C ARG A 112 -2.67 1.62 -16.95
N LYS A 113 -3.12 0.55 -16.31
CA LYS A 113 -2.34 -0.27 -15.39
C LYS A 113 -1.73 -1.44 -16.17
N THR A 114 -0.47 -1.77 -15.90
CA THR A 114 0.13 -3.06 -16.27
C THR A 114 0.30 -3.85 -14.98
N PRO A 115 -0.63 -4.77 -14.67
CA PRO A 115 -0.68 -5.42 -13.37
C PRO A 115 0.43 -6.46 -13.21
N LEU A 116 0.86 -6.64 -11.95
CA LEU A 116 1.75 -7.72 -11.52
C LEU A 116 1.09 -9.09 -11.70
N HIS A 117 -0.17 -9.22 -11.27
CA HIS A 117 -0.95 -10.45 -11.36
C HIS A 117 -2.16 -10.29 -12.29
N PRO A 118 -2.63 -11.36 -12.97
CA PRO A 118 -3.88 -11.35 -13.70
C PRO A 118 -5.06 -10.85 -12.86
N SER A 119 -5.99 -10.11 -13.47
CA SER A 119 -7.09 -9.43 -12.75
C SER A 119 -8.03 -10.38 -12.02
N VAL A 120 -8.17 -11.63 -12.49
CA VAL A 120 -8.93 -12.68 -11.81
C VAL A 120 -8.42 -12.94 -10.39
N LEU A 121 -7.12 -12.69 -10.14
CA LEU A 121 -6.51 -12.74 -8.83
C LEU A 121 -6.50 -11.37 -8.16
N SER A 122 -5.80 -10.40 -8.75
CA SER A 122 -5.51 -9.10 -8.11
C SER A 122 -6.75 -8.26 -7.83
N GLU A 123 -7.75 -8.28 -8.72
CA GLU A 123 -8.99 -7.51 -8.58
C GLU A 123 -10.17 -8.40 -8.16
N GLY A 124 -9.90 -9.67 -7.83
CA GLY A 124 -10.91 -10.69 -7.59
C GLY A 124 -10.57 -11.60 -6.42
N ALA A 125 -9.97 -12.76 -6.70
CA ALA A 125 -9.81 -13.84 -5.73
C ALA A 125 -8.91 -13.50 -4.54
N ALA A 126 -7.90 -12.65 -4.74
CA ALA A 126 -7.01 -12.19 -3.67
C ALA A 126 -7.46 -10.86 -3.03
N SER A 127 -8.20 -10.04 -3.77
CA SER A 127 -8.65 -8.73 -3.29
C SER A 127 -9.59 -8.85 -2.09
N LEU A 128 -9.35 -8.05 -1.05
CA LEU A 128 -10.11 -7.98 0.20
C LEU A 128 -11.42 -7.17 0.05
N LEU A 129 -12.13 -7.41 -1.04
CA LEU A 129 -13.45 -6.84 -1.30
C LEU A 129 -14.44 -7.14 -0.15
N PRO A 130 -15.41 -6.24 0.10
CA PRO A 130 -16.35 -6.40 1.20
C PRO A 130 -17.20 -7.67 1.05
N ASP A 131 -17.58 -8.22 2.20
CA ASP A 131 -18.48 -9.37 2.39
C ASP A 131 -18.03 -10.68 1.73
N GLN A 132 -16.75 -10.78 1.40
CA GLN A 132 -16.16 -11.96 0.79
C GLN A 132 -15.10 -12.57 1.70
N VAL A 133 -15.14 -13.90 1.86
CA VAL A 133 -14.11 -14.64 2.60
C VAL A 133 -12.86 -14.74 1.75
N ARG A 134 -11.72 -14.35 2.31
CA ARG A 134 -10.42 -14.29 1.63
C ARG A 134 -9.28 -14.81 2.50
N PRO A 135 -8.29 -15.52 1.92
CA PRO A 135 -7.07 -15.88 2.64
C PRO A 135 -6.20 -14.63 2.83
N ALA A 136 -5.69 -14.43 4.05
CA ALA A 136 -4.84 -13.31 4.40
C ALA A 136 -3.74 -13.71 5.39
N LEU A 137 -2.63 -12.97 5.34
CA LEU A 137 -1.71 -12.85 6.47
C LEU A 137 -2.30 -11.83 7.45
N VAL A 138 -2.73 -12.32 8.61
CA VAL A 138 -3.29 -11.52 9.69
C VAL A 138 -2.16 -11.16 10.65
N TRP A 139 -1.78 -9.89 10.62
CA TRP A 139 -0.82 -9.29 11.52
C TRP A 139 -1.53 -8.75 12.76
N GLU A 140 -0.96 -8.99 13.93
CA GLU A 140 -1.39 -8.40 15.19
C GLU A 140 -0.23 -7.57 15.74
N LEU A 141 -0.45 -6.26 15.86
CA LEU A 141 0.51 -5.32 16.42
C LEU A 141 -0.10 -4.67 17.65
N ASP A 142 0.60 -4.75 18.78
CA ASP A 142 0.26 -3.97 19.97
C ASP A 142 1.11 -2.70 20.02
N PHE A 143 0.49 -1.61 20.47
CA PHE A 143 1.12 -0.32 20.67
C PHE A 143 0.90 0.15 22.11
N ASP A 144 1.92 0.79 22.67
CA ASP A 144 1.74 1.54 23.92
C ASP A 144 0.94 2.84 23.69
N ALA A 145 0.63 3.55 24.77
CA ALA A 145 -0.10 4.82 24.73
C ALA A 145 0.60 5.93 23.92
N SER A 146 1.88 5.78 23.59
CA SER A 146 2.64 6.72 22.75
C SER A 146 2.69 6.32 21.27
N GLY A 147 2.04 5.20 20.89
CA GLY A 147 2.07 4.68 19.53
C GLY A 147 3.36 3.94 19.17
N ARG A 148 4.18 3.55 20.15
CA ARG A 148 5.33 2.68 19.88
C ARG A 148 4.86 1.23 19.82
N THR A 149 5.30 0.50 18.81
CA THR A 149 5.03 -0.94 18.68
C THR A 149 5.74 -1.71 19.79
N THR A 150 5.00 -2.54 20.51
CA THR A 150 5.50 -3.36 21.63
C THR A 150 5.50 -4.85 21.33
N SER A 151 4.65 -5.30 20.40
CA SER A 151 4.56 -6.69 19.95
C SER A 151 4.17 -6.73 18.47
N THR A 152 4.65 -7.76 17.76
CA THR A 152 4.23 -8.07 16.40
C THR A 152 4.12 -9.58 16.25
N ARG A 153 2.98 -10.03 15.72
CA ARG A 153 2.73 -11.43 15.38
C ARG A 153 2.08 -11.49 13.99
N VAL A 154 2.26 -12.60 13.30
CA VAL A 154 1.60 -12.85 12.02
C VAL A 154 1.18 -14.32 11.95
N ALA A 155 -0.02 -14.55 11.43
CA ALA A 155 -0.53 -15.88 11.12
C ALA A 155 -1.36 -15.84 9.84
N ARG A 156 -1.42 -16.96 9.11
CA ARG A 156 -2.41 -17.10 8.01
C ARG A 156 -3.80 -17.30 8.59
N GLY A 157 -4.81 -16.71 7.98
CA GLY A 157 -6.21 -16.90 8.35
C GLY A 157 -7.17 -16.50 7.24
N LEU A 158 -8.42 -16.94 7.37
CA LEU A 158 -9.55 -16.48 6.56
C LEU A 158 -10.13 -15.22 7.17
N VAL A 159 -10.31 -14.18 6.37
CA VAL A 159 -10.87 -12.89 6.80
C VAL A 159 -12.07 -12.54 5.94
N ARG A 160 -12.92 -11.62 6.44
CA ARG A 160 -14.01 -11.04 5.66
C ARG A 160 -14.07 -9.54 5.94
N SER A 161 -13.64 -8.72 4.99
CA SER A 161 -13.80 -7.27 5.08
C SER A 161 -15.28 -6.91 5.15
N ARG A 162 -15.63 -5.94 5.98
CA ARG A 162 -17.01 -5.47 6.19
C ARG A 162 -17.38 -4.29 5.31
N ALA A 163 -16.39 -3.50 4.92
CA ALA A 163 -16.60 -2.31 4.13
C ALA A 163 -15.32 -1.94 3.37
N LYS A 164 -15.52 -1.37 2.18
CA LYS A 164 -14.48 -0.59 1.49
C LYS A 164 -14.74 0.88 1.80
N LEU A 165 -13.77 1.55 2.41
CA LEU A 165 -13.82 2.98 2.68
C LEU A 165 -13.01 3.74 1.61
N GLY A 166 -13.51 4.91 1.23
CA GLY A 166 -12.81 5.83 0.32
C GLY A 166 -12.09 6.94 1.10
N TYR A 167 -10.84 7.27 0.74
CA TYR A 167 -10.07 8.32 1.45
C TYR A 167 -10.81 9.66 1.59
N VAL A 168 -11.42 10.14 0.51
CA VAL A 168 -12.16 11.43 0.52
C VAL A 168 -13.36 11.39 1.47
N ALA A 169 -14.14 10.31 1.43
CA ALA A 169 -15.30 10.14 2.29
C ALA A 169 -14.91 9.93 3.76
N ALA A 170 -13.84 9.18 4.01
CA ALA A 170 -13.30 8.94 5.35
C ALA A 170 -12.80 10.25 5.99
N GLN A 171 -12.05 11.07 5.24
CA GLN A 171 -11.62 12.38 5.72
C GLN A 171 -12.82 13.28 6.03
N ALA A 172 -13.80 13.37 5.13
CA ALA A 172 -14.99 14.18 5.35
C ALA A 172 -15.79 13.73 6.58
N ALA A 173 -15.90 12.42 6.83
CA ALA A 173 -16.55 11.89 8.01
C ALA A 173 -15.80 12.23 9.30
N LEU A 174 -14.47 12.17 9.30
CA LEU A 174 -13.64 12.57 10.44
C LEU A 174 -13.74 14.06 10.75
N ASP A 175 -13.75 14.90 9.71
CA ASP A 175 -13.90 16.35 9.83
C ASP A 175 -15.29 16.74 10.39
N ALA A 176 -16.31 15.96 10.04
CA ALA A 176 -17.68 16.14 10.53
C ALA A 176 -17.96 15.48 11.90
N GLY A 177 -17.00 14.75 12.48
CA GLY A 177 -17.18 13.99 13.72
C GLY A 177 -18.11 12.78 13.59
N THR A 178 -18.24 12.22 12.38
CA THR A 178 -19.07 11.06 12.04
C THR A 178 -18.26 9.86 11.56
N GLY A 179 -16.93 9.88 11.71
CA GLY A 179 -16.00 8.85 11.23
C GLY A 179 -16.18 7.44 11.83
N GLY A 180 -16.99 7.28 12.87
CA GLY A 180 -17.14 6.01 13.58
C GLY A 180 -15.84 5.58 14.27
N GLU A 181 -15.90 4.49 15.04
CA GLU A 181 -14.80 4.08 15.92
C GLU A 181 -13.49 3.79 15.16
N GLN A 182 -13.56 3.09 14.03
CA GLN A 182 -12.37 2.66 13.29
C GLN A 182 -11.56 3.83 12.72
N LEU A 183 -12.23 4.84 12.14
CA LEU A 183 -11.53 6.02 11.59
C LEU A 183 -11.01 6.93 12.72
N GLU A 184 -11.74 7.03 13.83
CA GLU A 184 -11.30 7.81 14.99
C GLU A 184 -10.03 7.20 15.61
N LEU A 185 -9.99 5.88 15.78
CA LEU A 185 -8.79 5.17 16.23
C LEU A 185 -7.65 5.27 15.22
N LEU A 186 -7.95 5.25 13.90
CA LEU A 186 -6.95 5.48 12.86
C LEU A 186 -6.32 6.87 13.00
N ARG A 187 -7.13 7.91 13.20
CA ARG A 187 -6.65 9.27 13.42
C ARG A 187 -5.78 9.38 14.67
N GLU A 188 -6.23 8.81 15.78
CA GLU A 188 -5.49 8.84 17.05
C GLU A 188 -4.13 8.13 16.94
N LEU A 189 -4.14 6.85 16.56
CA LEU A 189 -2.91 6.07 16.45
C LEU A 189 -2.01 6.63 15.35
N GLY A 190 -2.55 6.99 14.19
CA GLY A 190 -1.81 7.59 13.08
C GLY A 190 -1.10 8.87 13.50
N THR A 191 -1.75 9.73 14.29
CA THR A 191 -1.12 10.95 14.82
C THR A 191 0.06 10.64 15.75
N LEU A 192 -0.11 9.67 16.67
CA LEU A 192 0.97 9.23 17.55
C LEU A 192 2.15 8.64 16.76
N ARG A 193 1.85 7.87 15.70
CA ARG A 193 2.85 7.27 14.82
C ARG A 193 3.63 8.31 14.01
N LEU A 194 2.96 9.33 13.49
CA LEU A 194 3.62 10.47 12.82
C LEU A 194 4.54 11.22 13.79
N ALA A 195 4.12 11.44 15.03
CA ALA A 195 4.97 12.06 16.05
C ALA A 195 6.19 11.18 16.40
N ALA A 196 5.99 9.87 16.53
CA ALA A 196 7.07 8.91 16.75
C ALA A 196 8.04 8.84 15.55
N GLU A 197 7.54 8.96 14.33
CA GLU A 197 8.35 9.10 13.12
C GLU A 197 9.22 10.36 13.14
N ALA A 198 8.64 11.51 13.44
CA ALA A 198 9.39 12.76 13.55
C ALA A 198 10.46 12.67 14.65
N ALA A 199 10.14 12.07 15.80
CA ALA A 199 11.07 11.91 16.92
C ALA A 199 12.27 11.02 16.59
N ARG A 200 12.12 10.03 15.69
CA ARG A 200 13.23 9.19 15.19
C ARG A 200 13.98 9.81 13.99
N GLY A 201 13.67 11.05 13.62
CA GLY A 201 14.27 11.74 12.47
C GLY A 201 13.77 11.25 11.12
N GLY A 202 12.59 10.64 11.06
CA GLY A 202 11.94 10.29 9.80
C GLY A 202 11.57 11.53 9.00
N VAL A 203 11.73 11.45 7.68
CA VAL A 203 11.49 12.56 6.77
C VAL A 203 10.38 12.16 5.80
N SER A 204 9.23 12.80 5.94
CA SER A 204 8.11 12.71 5.01
C SER A 204 7.93 14.06 4.33
N LEU A 205 8.05 14.08 3.00
CA LEU A 205 7.92 15.30 2.21
C LEU A 205 6.48 15.41 1.70
N SER A 206 5.73 16.36 2.23
CA SER A 206 4.36 16.67 1.79
C SER A 206 4.36 17.45 0.46
N VAL A 207 4.93 16.86 -0.59
CA VAL A 207 4.90 17.42 -1.95
C VAL A 207 3.55 17.04 -2.57
N PRO A 208 2.80 17.97 -3.18
CA PRO A 208 1.57 17.63 -3.87
C PRO A 208 1.80 16.56 -4.94
N GLU A 209 0.93 15.56 -4.93
CA GLU A 209 0.90 14.55 -5.97
C GLU A 209 0.56 15.19 -7.32
N GLN A 210 1.20 14.68 -8.36
CA GLN A 210 1.00 15.10 -9.73
C GLN A 210 0.19 14.06 -10.47
N GLU A 211 -1.03 14.42 -10.83
CA GLU A 211 -1.93 13.57 -11.60
C GLU A 211 -2.03 14.05 -13.04
N VAL A 212 -1.83 13.12 -13.97
CA VAL A 212 -1.98 13.40 -15.39
C VAL A 212 -3.39 12.98 -15.83
N VAL A 213 -4.22 13.96 -16.15
CA VAL A 213 -5.64 13.76 -16.47
C VAL A 213 -5.88 13.97 -17.96
N ALA A 214 -6.40 12.94 -18.61
CA ALA A 214 -6.85 12.98 -19.99
C ALA A 214 -8.34 13.37 -20.05
N THR A 215 -8.64 14.47 -20.76
CA THR A 215 -10.00 14.93 -21.06
C THR A 215 -10.09 15.14 -22.57
N ASP A 216 -10.94 14.36 -23.25
CA ASP A 216 -11.04 14.32 -24.71
C ASP A 216 -9.65 14.10 -25.37
N ASP A 217 -9.20 15.05 -26.20
CA ASP A 217 -7.91 15.02 -26.87
C ASP A 217 -6.79 15.77 -26.10
N HIS A 218 -7.06 16.22 -24.86
CA HIS A 218 -6.13 17.03 -24.07
C HIS A 218 -5.65 16.31 -22.80
N TRP A 219 -4.40 16.55 -22.43
CA TRP A 219 -3.81 16.10 -21.17
C TRP A 219 -3.48 17.31 -20.31
N THR A 220 -3.88 17.26 -19.05
CA THR A 220 -3.65 18.32 -18.07
C THR A 220 -2.92 17.74 -16.87
N LEU A 221 -2.10 18.57 -16.23
CA LEU A 221 -1.49 18.24 -14.96
C LEU A 221 -2.36 18.80 -13.84
N GLN A 222 -2.82 17.94 -12.96
CA GLN A 222 -3.54 18.30 -11.75
C GLN A 222 -2.64 18.02 -10.55
N PHE A 223 -2.81 18.82 -9.50
CA PHE A 223 -2.06 18.67 -8.26
C PHE A 223 -3.04 18.38 -7.14
N ARG A 224 -2.72 17.34 -6.36
CA ARG A 224 -3.54 16.91 -5.23
C ARG A 224 -2.71 16.96 -3.96
N ALA A 225 -3.26 17.55 -2.91
CA ALA A 225 -2.70 17.40 -1.58
C ALA A 225 -3.15 16.06 -1.01
N THR A 226 -2.20 15.31 -0.45
CA THR A 226 -2.48 14.11 0.35
C THR A 226 -3.36 14.49 1.54
N LEU A 227 -4.43 13.73 1.78
CA LEU A 227 -5.31 13.95 2.92
C LEU A 227 -4.65 13.40 4.20
N PRO A 228 -4.88 14.01 5.37
CA PRO A 228 -4.35 13.49 6.64
C PRO A 228 -4.66 12.01 6.89
N VAL A 229 -5.85 11.55 6.51
CA VAL A 229 -6.25 10.14 6.65
C VAL A 229 -5.38 9.17 5.83
N GLU A 230 -4.82 9.62 4.72
CA GLU A 230 -3.87 8.81 3.92
C GLU A 230 -2.55 8.64 4.66
N ASP A 231 -2.04 9.70 5.28
CA ASP A 231 -0.82 9.65 6.10
C ASP A 231 -1.00 8.75 7.34
N TRP A 232 -2.17 8.82 7.99
CA TRP A 232 -2.50 7.93 9.11
C TRP A 232 -2.57 6.46 8.67
N ASN A 233 -3.21 6.19 7.52
CA ASN A 233 -3.29 4.83 6.97
C ASN A 233 -1.90 4.29 6.60
N ALA A 234 -1.05 5.13 5.99
CA ALA A 234 0.33 4.78 5.65
C ALA A 234 1.16 4.38 6.88
N GLN A 235 0.91 4.96 8.06
CA GLN A 235 1.58 4.56 9.30
C GLN A 235 1.22 3.13 9.76
N LEU A 236 0.03 2.62 9.42
CA LEU A 236 -0.33 1.22 9.72
C LEU A 236 0.50 0.26 8.86
N SER A 237 0.61 0.52 7.56
CA SER A 237 1.45 -0.25 6.64
C SER A 237 2.92 -0.16 7.04
N LEU A 238 3.40 1.04 7.42
CA LEU A 238 4.78 1.26 7.84
C LEU A 238 5.10 0.51 9.14
N ALA A 239 4.22 0.54 10.14
CA ALA A 239 4.39 -0.21 11.38
C ALA A 239 4.43 -1.72 11.12
N THR A 240 3.54 -2.21 10.26
CA THR A 240 3.51 -3.63 9.85
C THR A 240 4.79 -4.02 9.11
N GLY A 241 5.27 -3.19 8.19
CA GLY A 241 6.54 -3.41 7.48
C GLY A 241 7.76 -3.41 8.40
N MET A 242 7.80 -2.53 9.40
CA MET A 242 8.84 -2.54 10.44
C MET A 242 8.79 -3.82 11.28
N GLY A 243 7.60 -4.27 11.67
CA GLY A 243 7.40 -5.53 12.37
C GLY A 243 7.83 -6.74 11.55
N ALA A 244 7.49 -6.77 10.25
CA ALA A 244 7.95 -7.81 9.32
C ALA A 244 9.48 -7.84 9.22
N ALA A 245 10.12 -6.68 9.09
CA ALA A 245 11.57 -6.57 9.05
C ALA A 245 12.23 -7.09 10.34
N ALA A 246 11.67 -6.78 11.51
CA ALA A 246 12.16 -7.29 12.79
C ALA A 246 12.08 -8.82 12.86
N LEU A 247 10.94 -9.42 12.48
CA LEU A 247 10.80 -10.88 12.44
C LEU A 247 11.82 -11.55 11.51
N MET A 248 12.05 -10.97 10.33
CA MET A 248 13.04 -11.47 9.36
C MET A 248 14.48 -11.38 9.89
N LEU A 249 14.81 -10.26 10.54
CA LEU A 249 16.12 -10.04 11.16
C LEU A 249 16.39 -11.04 12.30
N ASP A 250 15.41 -11.23 13.19
CA ASP A 250 15.51 -12.17 14.31
C ASP A 250 15.65 -13.63 13.82
N ALA A 251 14.95 -13.98 12.74
CA ALA A 251 15.04 -15.30 12.14
C ALA A 251 16.31 -15.51 11.27
N GLY A 252 17.03 -14.43 10.93
CA GLY A 252 18.17 -14.48 10.02
C GLY A 252 17.80 -14.83 8.56
N VAL A 253 16.54 -14.65 8.17
CA VAL A 253 16.03 -14.97 6.83
C VAL A 253 14.99 -13.95 6.38
N GLY A 254 15.16 -13.42 5.16
CA GLY A 254 14.19 -12.49 4.57
C GLY A 254 14.82 -11.54 3.56
N ILE A 255 13.98 -10.65 3.02
CA ILE A 255 14.38 -9.60 2.09
C ILE A 255 14.02 -8.27 2.75
N LEU A 256 15.04 -7.41 2.95
CA LEU A 256 14.87 -6.12 3.62
C LEU A 256 14.94 -4.99 2.60
N ARG A 257 14.02 -4.02 2.73
CA ARG A 257 14.11 -2.74 2.02
C ARG A 257 15.03 -1.81 2.80
N THR A 258 16.15 -1.42 2.20
CA THR A 258 17.10 -0.47 2.79
C THR A 258 17.15 0.82 1.99
N LEU A 259 17.48 1.93 2.67
CA LEU A 259 17.74 3.22 2.05
C LEU A 259 19.19 3.62 2.40
N PRO A 260 20.12 3.62 1.44
CA PRO A 260 21.49 4.05 1.71
C PRO A 260 21.53 5.55 2.08
N PRO A 261 22.58 6.01 2.77
CA PRO A 261 22.76 7.42 3.08
C PRO A 261 22.82 8.26 1.79
N ALA A 262 22.49 9.55 1.92
CA ALA A 262 22.61 10.48 0.82
C ALA A 262 24.05 10.52 0.28
N ARG A 263 24.19 10.61 -1.05
CA ARG A 263 25.51 10.70 -1.70
C ARG A 263 26.31 11.89 -1.19
N ASP A 264 27.63 11.72 -1.11
CA ASP A 264 28.57 12.76 -0.70
C ASP A 264 28.30 14.09 -1.42
N GLY A 265 28.25 15.18 -0.65
CA GLY A 265 28.02 16.51 -1.17
C GLY A 265 26.56 16.87 -1.49
N SER A 266 25.62 15.93 -1.48
CA SER A 266 24.17 16.22 -1.64
C SER A 266 23.67 17.16 -0.55
N LEU A 267 24.03 16.86 0.71
CA LEU A 267 23.68 17.70 1.86
C LEU A 267 24.36 19.07 1.78
N ALA A 268 25.63 19.12 1.36
CA ALA A 268 26.34 20.38 1.19
C ALA A 268 25.71 21.25 0.09
N LYS A 269 25.24 20.65 -1.00
CA LYS A 269 24.49 21.36 -2.05
C LYS A 269 23.18 21.91 -1.50
N LEU A 270 22.42 21.09 -0.76
CA LEU A 270 21.16 21.52 -0.15
C LEU A 270 21.37 22.67 0.85
N ARG A 271 22.40 22.60 1.69
CA ARG A 271 22.78 23.68 2.63
C ARG A 271 23.12 24.98 1.91
N ARG A 272 23.87 24.92 0.80
CA ARG A 272 24.16 26.11 -0.02
C ARG A 272 22.89 26.71 -0.62
N THR A 273 21.99 25.88 -1.14
CA THR A 273 20.70 26.33 -1.67
C THR A 273 19.85 26.97 -0.57
N ALA A 274 19.76 26.35 0.61
CA ALA A 274 19.05 26.91 1.76
C ALA A 274 19.62 28.28 2.15
N GLY A 275 20.95 28.41 2.24
CA GLY A 275 21.61 29.69 2.52
C GLY A 275 21.32 30.76 1.46
N ALA A 276 21.36 30.41 0.17
CA ALA A 276 21.02 31.33 -0.92
C ALA A 276 19.55 31.78 -0.90
N LEU A 277 18.64 30.92 -0.39
CA LEU A 277 17.22 31.22 -0.21
C LEU A 277 16.92 31.91 1.14
N GLY A 278 17.94 32.22 1.95
CA GLY A 278 17.76 32.82 3.27
C GLY A 278 17.13 31.89 4.31
N ILE A 279 17.08 30.57 4.04
CA ILE A 279 16.56 29.57 4.96
C ILE A 279 17.64 29.26 6.00
N ARG A 280 17.37 29.54 7.27
CA ARG A 280 18.25 29.13 8.38
C ARG A 280 18.20 27.61 8.51
N TRP A 281 19.32 26.98 8.22
CA TRP A 281 19.54 25.56 8.48
C TRP A 281 20.20 25.42 9.86
N PRO A 282 19.60 24.71 10.84
CA PRO A 282 20.24 24.45 12.13
C PRO A 282 21.56 23.73 11.89
N HIS A 283 22.68 24.28 12.37
CA HIS A 283 23.95 23.55 12.33
C HIS A 283 23.83 22.28 13.18
N ASP A 284 24.39 21.18 12.69
CA ASP A 284 24.35 19.86 13.33
C ASP A 284 24.74 19.97 14.83
N GLU A 285 23.80 19.64 15.72
CA GLU A 285 24.13 18.83 16.91
C GLU A 285 24.16 17.36 16.48
#